data_AF-A0A166H8Q8-F1
#
_entry.id   AF-A0A166H8Q8-F1
#
_cell.length_a   1.000
_cell.length_b   1.000
_cell.length_c   1.000
_cell.angle_alpha   90.00
_cell.angle_beta   90.00
_cell.angle_gamma   90.00
#
_symmetry.space_group_name_H-M   'P 1'
#
loop_
_entity.id
_entity.type
_entity.pdbx_description
1 polymer ?
#
loop_
_entity_poly.entity_id
_entity_poly.type
_entity_poly.pdbx_seq_one_letter_code
_entity_poly.pdbx_strand_id
1 'polypeptide(L)'
;MYVSPGEGSLVLFAGLYEWWRSSQPGAPWLLSATILTRPSSGAVADVHERMPVLLQPELIEDWLDPGSTGDGDLLRAAAEGAAELAEELDVRTVGAAVGSVSANGPQLIQPA
;
A
#
# COMPACT_ATOMS: atom_id res chain seq x y z
N MET A 1 15.06 -3.81 -4.05
CA MET A 1 14.06 -4.85 -4.33
C MET A 1 12.80 -4.19 -4.88
N TYR A 2 12.04 -4.90 -5.70
CA TYR A 2 10.70 -4.55 -6.16
C TYR A 2 9.76 -5.69 -5.80
N VAL A 3 8.58 -5.35 -5.30
CA VAL A 3 7.56 -6.27 -4.80
C VAL A 3 6.29 -6.08 -5.64
N SER A 4 5.71 -7.17 -6.16
CA SER A 4 4.55 -7.10 -7.06
C SER A 4 3.68 -8.37 -7.01
N PRO A 5 2.38 -8.28 -7.33
CA PRO A 5 1.44 -9.41 -7.37
C PRO A 5 1.47 -10.14 -8.73
N GLY A 6 2.63 -10.17 -9.40
CA GLY A 6 2.78 -10.59 -10.80
C GLY A 6 2.59 -9.48 -11.83
N GLU A 7 2.82 -9.80 -13.11
CA GLU A 7 2.74 -8.82 -14.21
C GLU A 7 1.30 -8.39 -14.52
N GLY A 8 1.11 -7.08 -14.69
CA GLY A 8 -0.18 -6.49 -15.09
C GLY A 8 -1.23 -6.38 -13.99
N SER A 9 -0.95 -6.92 -12.80
CA SER A 9 -1.84 -6.88 -11.64
C SER A 9 -1.57 -5.66 -10.76
N LEU A 10 -2.62 -5.12 -10.15
CA LEU A 10 -2.54 -4.03 -9.19
C LEU A 10 -2.50 -4.56 -7.77
N VAL A 11 -1.80 -3.83 -6.91
CA VAL A 11 -1.92 -3.98 -5.46
C VAL A 11 -2.80 -2.85 -4.93
N LEU A 12 -3.74 -3.20 -4.06
CA LEU A 12 -4.56 -2.23 -3.35
C LEU A 12 -4.09 -2.15 -1.91
N PHE A 13 -3.83 -0.93 -1.43
CA PHE A 13 -3.42 -0.68 -0.06
C PHE A 13 -4.56 -0.07 0.75
N ALA A 14 -4.79 -0.61 1.95
CA ALA A 14 -5.63 0.04 2.92
C ALA A 14 -5.01 1.37 3.33
N GLY A 15 -5.77 2.45 3.23
CA GLY A 15 -5.32 3.79 3.50
C GLY A 15 -6.38 4.64 4.16
N LEU A 16 -5.93 5.68 4.86
CA LEU A 16 -6.78 6.72 5.45
C LEU A 16 -6.47 8.03 4.73
N TYR A 17 -7.44 8.93 4.69
CA TYR A 17 -7.25 10.27 4.12
C TYR A 17 -7.90 11.34 4.99
N GLU A 18 -7.39 12.57 4.88
CA GLU A 18 -7.95 13.72 5.56
C GLU A 18 -7.85 14.97 4.68
N TRP A 19 -8.90 15.79 4.74
CA TRP A 19 -8.88 17.17 4.29
C TRP A 19 -8.43 18.08 5.43
N TRP A 20 -7.25 18.68 5.28
CA TRP A 20 -6.69 19.62 6.23
C TRP A 20 -6.75 21.06 5.71
N ARG A 21 -7.09 22.01 6.59
CA ARG A 21 -7.10 23.44 6.27
C ARG A 21 -6.01 24.17 7.06
N SER A 22 -5.09 24.80 6.33
CA SER A 22 -4.08 25.67 6.93
C SER A 22 -4.72 26.91 7.56
N SER A 23 -4.13 27.37 8.67
CA SER A 23 -4.47 28.65 9.28
C SER A 23 -3.92 29.86 8.51
N GLN A 24 -3.03 29.63 7.52
CA GLN A 24 -2.50 30.72 6.70
C GLN A 24 -3.58 31.29 5.77
N PRO A 25 -3.76 32.64 5.73
CA PRO A 25 -4.73 33.27 4.85
C PRO A 25 -4.50 32.91 3.38
N GLY A 26 -5.56 32.48 2.70
CA GLY A 26 -5.53 32.14 1.27
C GLY A 26 -4.94 30.78 0.92
N ALA A 27 -4.48 29.98 1.90
CA ALA A 27 -4.00 28.63 1.63
C ALA A 27 -5.13 27.70 1.15
N PRO A 28 -4.89 26.85 0.14
CA PRO A 28 -5.87 25.87 -0.31
C PRO A 28 -6.07 24.77 0.73
N TRP A 29 -7.19 24.05 0.63
CA TRP A 29 -7.37 22.80 1.36
C TRP A 29 -6.36 21.76 0.87
N LEU A 30 -5.76 21.03 1.80
CA LEU A 30 -4.85 19.93 1.52
C LEU A 30 -5.60 18.61 1.71
N LEU A 31 -5.74 17.84 0.64
CA LEU A 31 -6.11 16.43 0.73
C LEU A 31 -4.83 15.61 0.88
N SER A 32 -4.71 14.86 1.97
CA SER A 32 -3.57 13.99 2.23
C SER A 32 -4.04 12.58 2.57
N ALA A 33 -3.17 11.60 2.39
CA ALA A 33 -3.46 10.20 2.68
C ALA A 33 -2.24 9.52 3.33
N THR A 34 -2.52 8.44 4.05
CA THR A 34 -1.52 7.55 4.63
C THR A 34 -1.85 6.10 4.29
N ILE A 35 -0.82 5.27 4.18
CA ILE A 35 -0.94 3.83 3.96
C ILE A 35 -0.85 3.12 5.31
N LEU A 36 -1.82 2.25 5.60
CA LEU A 36 -1.76 1.38 6.77
C LEU A 36 -0.73 0.29 6.57
N THR A 37 -0.10 -0.11 7.66
CA THR A 37 1.06 -0.99 7.65
C THR A 37 1.00 -1.98 8.79
N ARG A 38 1.54 -3.18 8.56
CA ARG A 38 1.58 -4.30 9.50
C ARG A 38 2.98 -4.94 9.50
N PRO A 39 3.29 -5.84 10.47
CA PRO A 39 4.45 -6.72 10.34
C PRO A 39 4.42 -7.47 9.01
N SER A 40 5.56 -7.61 8.35
CA SER A 40 5.70 -8.36 7.12
C SER A 40 5.41 -9.86 7.28
N SER A 41 4.89 -10.49 6.23
CA SER A 41 4.79 -11.95 6.08
C SER A 41 5.12 -12.36 4.64
N GLY A 42 5.15 -13.66 4.36
CA GLY A 42 5.55 -14.20 3.06
C GLY A 42 6.92 -13.71 2.59
N ALA A 43 7.08 -13.60 1.27
CA ALA A 43 8.34 -13.18 0.65
C ALA A 43 8.79 -11.76 1.03
N VAL A 44 7.87 -10.90 1.50
CA VAL A 44 8.18 -9.53 1.90
C VAL A 44 9.01 -9.48 3.20
N ALA A 45 8.86 -10.49 4.06
CA ALA A 45 9.59 -10.56 5.34
C ALA A 45 11.10 -10.71 5.16
N ASP A 46 11.54 -11.28 4.04
CA ASP A 46 12.96 -11.36 3.68
C ASP A 46 13.56 -10.01 3.23
N VAL A 47 12.71 -9.02 2.95
CA VAL A 47 13.10 -7.68 2.48
C VAL A 47 13.08 -6.65 3.60
N HIS A 48 12.01 -6.63 4.40
CA HIS A 48 11.81 -5.64 5.46
C HIS A 48 10.80 -6.14 6.50
N GLU A 49 10.97 -5.76 7.76
CA GLU A 49 10.10 -6.15 8.90
C GLU A 49 8.64 -5.65 8.82
N ARG A 50 8.31 -4.81 7.83
CA ARG A 50 7.02 -4.13 7.71
C ARG A 50 6.55 -4.16 6.28
N MET A 51 5.24 -4.26 6.10
CA MET A 51 4.61 -4.19 4.79
C MET A 51 3.31 -3.37 4.84
N PRO A 52 2.82 -2.86 3.70
CA PRO A 52 1.47 -2.31 3.59
C PRO A 52 0.40 -3.35 3.95
N VAL A 53 -0.75 -2.89 4.44
CA VAL A 53 -1.96 -3.72 4.52
C VAL A 53 -2.55 -3.81 3.11
N LEU A 54 -2.42 -4.99 2.49
CA LEU A 54 -2.99 -5.30 1.18
C LEU A 54 -4.50 -5.58 1.34
N LEU A 55 -5.34 -5.01 0.48
CA LEU A 55 -6.78 -5.29 0.48
C LEU A 55 -7.10 -6.44 -0.46
N GLN A 56 -7.79 -7.46 0.06
CA GLN A 56 -8.44 -8.48 -0.75
C GLN A 56 -9.59 -7.87 -1.54
N PRO A 57 -9.86 -8.33 -2.78
CA PRO A 57 -10.93 -7.81 -3.62
C PRO A 57 -12.29 -7.75 -2.92
N GLU A 58 -12.58 -8.73 -2.07
CA GLU A 58 -13.84 -8.88 -1.34
C GLU A 58 -14.03 -7.79 -0.27
N LEU A 59 -12.96 -7.19 0.23
CA LEU A 59 -12.99 -6.15 1.26
C LEU A 59 -13.02 -4.72 0.69
N ILE A 60 -12.89 -4.55 -0.64
CA ILE A 60 -12.79 -3.22 -1.26
C ILE A 60 -14.07 -2.41 -1.02
N GLU A 61 -15.24 -3.02 -1.24
CA GLU A 61 -16.52 -2.32 -1.10
C GLU A 61 -16.74 -1.88 0.35
N ASP A 62 -16.52 -2.77 1.31
CA ASP A 62 -16.62 -2.46 2.74
C ASP A 62 -15.59 -1.41 3.19
N TRP A 63 -14.37 -1.44 2.64
CA TRP A 63 -13.32 -0.45 2.95
C TRP A 63 -13.65 0.95 2.43
N LEU A 64 -14.34 1.04 1.28
CA LEU A 64 -14.67 2.30 0.62
C LEU A 64 -16.06 2.84 0.96
N ASP A 65 -16.90 2.07 1.69
CA ASP A 65 -18.25 2.50 2.05
C ASP A 65 -18.23 3.67 3.05
N PRO A 66 -18.67 4.89 2.65
CA PRO A 66 -18.73 6.04 3.55
C PRO A 66 -19.86 5.94 4.59
N GLY A 67 -20.79 5.00 4.42
CA GLY A 67 -21.86 4.70 5.38
C GLY A 67 -21.41 3.79 6.52
N SER A 68 -20.29 3.08 6.35
CA SER A 68 -19.68 2.27 7.40
C SER A 68 -18.87 3.15 8.36
N THR A 69 -19.02 2.90 9.67
CA THR A 69 -18.17 3.56 10.67
C THR A 69 -16.79 2.92 10.79
N GLY A 70 -16.58 1.78 10.13
CA GLY A 70 -15.42 0.91 10.31
C GLY A 70 -15.39 0.33 11.73
N ASP A 71 -15.10 -0.95 11.85
CA ASP A 71 -14.96 -1.60 13.16
C ASP A 71 -13.68 -2.43 13.26
N GLY A 72 -13.44 -2.97 14.46
CA GLY A 72 -12.27 -3.80 14.72
C GLY A 72 -12.27 -5.10 13.91
N ASP A 73 -13.44 -5.58 13.47
CA ASP A 73 -13.54 -6.79 12.67
C ASP A 73 -13.10 -6.54 11.22
N LEU A 74 -13.50 -5.42 10.62
CA LEU A 74 -13.00 -5.00 9.30
C LEU A 74 -11.47 -4.82 9.32
N LEU A 75 -10.93 -4.16 10.35
CA LEU A 75 -9.48 -3.98 10.48
C LEU A 75 -8.73 -5.31 10.63
N ARG A 76 -9.30 -6.25 11.40
CA ARG A 76 -8.71 -7.58 11.57
C ARG A 76 -8.78 -8.39 10.28
N ALA A 77 -9.92 -8.40 9.59
CA ALA A 77 -10.09 -9.07 8.31
C ALA A 77 -9.10 -8.53 7.25
N ALA A 78 -8.95 -7.20 7.16
CA ALA A 78 -7.97 -6.58 6.26
C ALA A 78 -6.53 -6.98 6.62
N ALA A 79 -6.17 -7.04 7.91
CA ALA A 79 -4.83 -7.42 8.35
C ALA A 79 -4.51 -8.92 8.11
N GLU A 80 -5.51 -9.80 8.29
CA GLU A 80 -5.42 -11.24 8.01
C GLU A 80 -5.31 -11.49 6.50
N GLY A 81 -6.22 -10.92 5.70
CA GLY A 81 -6.19 -11.05 4.24
C GLY A 81 -4.92 -10.45 3.62
N ALA A 82 -4.37 -9.38 4.19
CA ALA A 82 -3.08 -8.85 3.80
C ALA A 82 -1.93 -9.83 4.01
N ALA A 83 -2.00 -10.67 5.04
CA ALA A 83 -0.98 -11.67 5.31
C ALA A 83 -1.02 -12.80 4.28
N GLU A 84 -2.22 -13.22 3.89
CA GLU A 84 -2.45 -14.24 2.87
C GLU A 84 -1.95 -13.78 1.49
N LEU A 85 -2.35 -12.57 1.07
CA LEU A 85 -1.89 -11.99 -0.20
C LEU A 85 -0.37 -11.82 -0.25
N ALA A 86 0.30 -11.65 0.89
CA ALA A 86 1.75 -11.49 0.95
C ALA A 86 2.52 -12.75 0.51
N GLU A 87 1.92 -13.93 0.66
CA GLU A 87 2.51 -15.21 0.22
C GLU A 87 2.55 -15.33 -1.31
N GLU A 88 1.68 -14.60 -2.01
CA GLU A 88 1.56 -14.61 -3.47
C GLU A 88 2.39 -13.49 -4.14
N LEU A 89 3.07 -12.65 -3.35
CA LEU A 89 3.86 -11.55 -3.88
C LEU A 89 5.22 -12.04 -4.40
N ASP A 90 5.53 -11.62 -5.63
CA ASP A 90 6.85 -11.75 -6.22
C ASP A 90 7.79 -10.68 -5.70
N VAL A 91 9.01 -11.09 -5.35
CA VAL A 91 10.08 -10.21 -4.91
C VAL A 91 11.29 -10.37 -5.82
N ARG A 92 11.80 -9.27 -6.34
CA ARG A 92 12.98 -9.29 -7.23
C ARG A 92 13.91 -8.12 -7.04
N THR A 93 15.18 -8.34 -7.38
CA THR A 93 16.20 -7.29 -7.38
C THR A 93 16.00 -6.35 -8.57
N VAL A 94 16.20 -5.05 -8.34
CA VAL A 94 16.14 -3.99 -9.36
C VAL A 94 17.32 -3.05 -9.18
N GLY A 95 17.62 -2.25 -10.21
CA GLY A 95 18.79 -1.38 -10.23
C GLY A 95 18.71 -0.25 -9.20
N ALA A 96 19.87 0.21 -8.72
CA ALA A 96 19.97 1.24 -7.68
C ALA A 96 19.36 2.60 -8.06
N ALA A 97 19.12 2.83 -9.36
CA ALA A 97 18.46 4.05 -9.86
C ALA A 97 17.09 4.31 -9.22
N VAL A 98 16.39 3.26 -8.76
CA VAL A 98 15.09 3.39 -8.06
C VAL A 98 15.18 4.18 -6.75
N GLY A 99 16.37 4.30 -6.15
CA GLY A 99 16.58 5.07 -4.92
C GLY A 99 16.57 6.59 -5.14
N SER A 100 16.60 7.06 -6.38
CA SER A 100 16.54 8.49 -6.70
C SER A 100 15.10 8.93 -6.97
N VAL A 101 14.58 9.90 -6.20
CA VAL A 101 13.23 10.44 -6.38
C VAL A 101 13.01 11.15 -7.72
N SER A 102 14.09 11.54 -8.41
CA SER A 102 14.02 12.14 -9.74
C SER A 102 14.00 11.13 -10.89
N ALA A 103 14.28 9.84 -10.61
CA ALA A 103 14.27 8.81 -11.62
C ALA A 103 12.84 8.44 -12.00
N ASN A 104 12.55 8.39 -13.31
CA ASN A 104 11.25 7.96 -13.83
C ASN A 104 11.44 7.11 -15.08
N GLY A 105 10.65 6.05 -15.22
CA GLY A 105 10.61 5.20 -16.40
C GLY A 105 10.44 3.71 -16.09
N PRO A 106 10.01 2.92 -17.10
CA PRO A 106 9.68 1.50 -16.93
C PRO A 106 10.88 0.64 -16.52
N GLN A 107 12.10 1.07 -16.84
CA GLN A 107 13.35 0.39 -16.49
C GLN A 107 13.59 0.27 -14.97
N LEU A 108 12.98 1.14 -14.16
CA LEU A 108 13.19 1.17 -12.70
C LEU A 108 12.62 -0.06 -12.01
N ILE A 109 11.65 -0.70 -12.65
CA ILE A 109 11.07 -1.96 -12.23
C ILE A 109 11.52 -3.08 -13.14
N GLN A 110 12.64 -3.02 -13.87
CA GLN A 110 13.15 -4.21 -14.58
C GLN A 110 14.17 -4.95 -13.70
N PRO A 111 14.29 -6.28 -13.80
CA PRO A 111 15.33 -7.03 -13.09
C PRO A 111 16.72 -6.45 -13.40
N ALA A 112 17.57 -6.35 -12.37
CA ALA A 112 18.95 -5.90 -12.49
C ALA A 112 19.91 -7.04 -12.90
#